data_AF-H0QWT8-F1
#
_entry.id   AF-H0QWT8-F1
#
_cell.length_a   1.000
_cell.length_b   1.000
_cell.length_c   1.000
_cell.angle_alpha   90.00
_cell.angle_beta   90.00
_cell.angle_gamma   90.00
#
_symmetry.space_group_name_H-M   'P 1'
#
loop_
_entity.id
_entity.type
_entity.pdbx_description
1 polymer ?
#
loop_
_entity_poly.entity_id
_entity_poly.type
_entity_poly.pdbx_seq_one_letter_code
_entity_poly.pdbx_strand_id
1 'polypeptide(L)'
;MRMLNPMEGAPIFEYTYVISPLSGIDDSRIIKIEDSCDAVFENQDGFALATLSVAAVDGRQAGIDGAILLRRAGFEVVRTYPDFVTRGDIAERAGKTRQAVGNWIRGDRQSAIAFPRPVNLVAGGIWLWGTVVDWMRSAAVEAADIGDSLQFPSIEDHSFVDCFIGWGDSQCADVSYAVRQSASIDDVTEISSTPSQFTASRYTMETQANC
;
A
#
# COMPACT_ATOMS: atom_id res chain seq x y z
N MET A 1 15.34 29.78 -20.34
CA MET A 1 15.45 29.06 -19.06
C MET A 1 14.31 28.04 -19.03
N ARG A 2 14.56 26.81 -19.51
CA ARG A 2 13.56 25.72 -19.46
C ARG A 2 13.34 25.41 -17.99
N MET A 3 12.10 25.53 -17.50
CA MET A 3 11.73 24.89 -16.24
C MET A 3 11.87 23.38 -16.49
N LEU A 4 12.83 22.73 -15.83
CA LEU A 4 12.86 21.28 -15.73
C LEU A 4 11.53 20.87 -15.08
N ASN A 5 10.82 19.96 -15.71
CA ASN A 5 9.62 19.39 -15.10
C ASN A 5 10.11 18.73 -13.79
N PRO A 6 9.57 19.07 -12.62
CA PRO A 6 10.11 18.59 -11.33
C PRO A 6 10.02 17.05 -11.15
N MET A 7 9.42 16.35 -12.12
CA MET A 7 9.23 14.90 -12.15
C MET A 7 10.06 14.19 -13.24
N GLU A 8 10.86 14.93 -14.01
CA GLU A 8 11.69 14.33 -15.07
C GLU A 8 12.82 13.50 -14.45
N GLY A 9 12.67 12.17 -14.47
CA GLY A 9 13.62 11.22 -13.87
C GLY A 9 13.24 10.69 -12.47
N ALA A 10 12.03 10.99 -11.99
CA ALA A 10 11.52 10.37 -10.76
C ALA A 10 11.34 8.85 -10.94
N PRO A 11 11.63 8.03 -9.92
CA PRO A 11 11.35 6.60 -9.97
C PRO A 11 9.85 6.33 -10.13
N ILE A 12 9.53 5.24 -10.83
CA ILE A 12 8.16 4.76 -11.00
C ILE A 12 7.92 3.67 -9.98
N PHE A 13 6.82 3.78 -9.24
CA PHE A 13 6.36 2.78 -8.30
C PHE A 13 5.13 2.07 -8.83
N GLU A 14 5.11 0.75 -8.72
CA GLU A 14 3.91 -0.04 -8.95
C GLU A 14 3.15 -0.21 -7.63
N TYR A 15 1.91 0.25 -7.59
CA TYR A 15 1.03 0.14 -6.43
C TYR A 15 -0.26 -0.56 -6.82
N THR A 16 -0.60 -1.63 -6.10
CA THR A 16 -1.90 -2.30 -6.25
C THR A 16 -2.83 -1.89 -5.11
N TYR A 17 -4.09 -1.62 -5.43
CA TYR A 17 -5.15 -1.28 -4.49
C TYR A 17 -6.33 -2.23 -4.61
N VAL A 18 -6.97 -2.51 -3.49
CA VAL A 18 -8.32 -3.08 -3.48
C VAL A 18 -9.32 -1.94 -3.61
N ILE A 19 -10.17 -2.02 -4.63
CA ILE A 19 -11.19 -1.04 -4.93
C ILE A 19 -12.58 -1.67 -5.02
N SER A 20 -13.62 -0.83 -4.98
CA SER A 20 -14.98 -1.24 -5.32
C SER A 20 -15.02 -1.98 -6.66
N PRO A 21 -15.85 -3.04 -6.81
CA PRO A 21 -15.99 -3.77 -8.07
C PRO A 21 -16.25 -2.88 -9.28
N LEU A 22 -15.79 -3.35 -10.44
CA LEU A 22 -16.06 -2.72 -11.74
C LEU A 22 -17.43 -3.13 -12.26
N SER A 23 -18.10 -2.22 -12.97
CA SER A 23 -19.35 -2.56 -13.68
C SER A 23 -19.10 -3.38 -14.96
N GLY A 24 -17.87 -3.35 -15.47
CA GLY A 24 -17.47 -3.95 -16.73
C GLY A 24 -16.15 -3.37 -17.24
N ILE A 25 -15.73 -3.79 -18.44
CA ILE A 25 -14.54 -3.28 -19.12
C ILE A 25 -14.73 -1.81 -19.57
N ASP A 26 -15.98 -1.38 -19.77
CA ASP A 26 -16.39 -0.04 -20.20
C ASP A 26 -16.70 0.91 -19.03
N ASP A 27 -16.25 0.56 -17.81
CA ASP A 27 -16.46 1.39 -16.64
C ASP A 27 -15.80 2.77 -16.83
N SER A 28 -16.62 3.81 -16.91
CA SER A 28 -16.16 5.20 -17.14
C SER A 28 -15.11 5.70 -16.14
N ARG A 29 -14.98 5.05 -14.97
CA ARG A 29 -13.95 5.37 -13.97
C ARG A 29 -12.55 4.93 -14.43
N ILE A 30 -12.44 3.86 -15.21
CA ILE A 30 -11.17 3.36 -15.79
C ILE A 30 -10.59 4.41 -16.74
N ILE A 31 -11.42 4.93 -17.66
CA ILE A 31 -11.01 5.93 -18.66
C ILE A 31 -10.37 7.17 -17.99
N LYS A 32 -10.92 7.62 -16.86
CA LYS A 32 -10.37 8.78 -16.12
C LYS A 32 -8.96 8.54 -15.56
N ILE A 33 -8.60 7.28 -15.28
CA ILE A 33 -7.29 6.92 -14.77
C ILE A 33 -6.28 6.76 -15.91
N GLU A 34 -6.69 6.12 -17.01
CA GLU A 34 -5.84 5.90 -18.18
C GLU A 34 -5.31 7.22 -18.78
N ASP A 35 -6.08 8.31 -18.67
CA ASP A 35 -5.64 9.66 -19.07
C ASP A 35 -4.51 10.24 -18.18
N SER A 36 -4.34 9.72 -16.97
CA SER A 36 -3.44 10.26 -15.94
C SER A 36 -2.18 9.42 -15.73
N CYS A 37 -2.30 8.09 -15.81
CA CYS A 37 -1.20 7.15 -15.56
C CYS A 37 -1.47 5.79 -16.21
N ASP A 38 -0.43 4.99 -16.36
CA ASP A 38 -0.57 3.58 -16.76
C ASP A 38 -1.18 2.77 -15.61
N ALA A 39 -2.24 2.04 -15.91
CA ALA A 39 -3.01 1.30 -14.92
C ALA A 39 -3.60 0.02 -15.50
N VAL A 40 -3.58 -1.05 -14.71
CA VAL A 40 -4.21 -2.33 -15.00
C VAL A 40 -5.30 -2.58 -13.98
N PHE A 41 -6.47 -3.02 -14.46
CA PHE A 41 -7.59 -3.35 -13.59
C PHE A 41 -7.97 -4.81 -13.74
N GLU A 42 -8.21 -5.47 -12.61
CA GLU A 42 -8.66 -6.85 -12.55
C GLU A 42 -9.90 -6.96 -11.70
N ASN A 43 -10.95 -7.57 -12.22
CA ASN A 43 -12.16 -7.83 -11.46
C ASN A 43 -12.07 -9.21 -10.81
N GLN A 44 -12.37 -9.28 -9.51
CA GLN A 44 -12.42 -10.50 -8.72
C GLN A 44 -13.81 -10.65 -8.10
N ASP A 45 -14.12 -11.81 -7.54
CA ASP A 45 -15.42 -12.04 -6.91
C ASP A 45 -15.58 -11.14 -5.67
N GLY A 46 -16.36 -10.06 -5.82
CA GLY A 46 -16.73 -9.13 -4.75
C GLY A 46 -15.79 -7.94 -4.55
N PHE A 47 -14.68 -7.84 -5.29
CA PHE A 47 -13.79 -6.67 -5.28
C PHE A 47 -13.04 -6.55 -6.61
N ALA A 48 -12.41 -5.41 -6.88
CA ALA A 48 -11.48 -5.27 -7.98
C ALA A 48 -10.10 -4.84 -7.48
N LEU A 49 -9.07 -5.17 -8.26
CA LEU A 49 -7.72 -4.68 -8.08
C LEU A 49 -7.42 -3.61 -9.12
N ALA A 50 -6.75 -2.55 -8.71
CA ALA A 50 -6.18 -1.55 -9.58
C ALA A 50 -4.68 -1.45 -9.31
N THR A 51 -3.88 -1.75 -10.32
CA THR A 51 -2.42 -1.64 -10.29
C THR A 51 -2.02 -0.41 -11.08
N LEU A 52 -1.44 0.59 -10.41
CA LEU A 52 -1.04 1.87 -11.01
C LEU A 52 0.49 1.98 -11.03
N SER A 53 1.02 2.49 -12.14
CA SER A 53 2.41 2.92 -12.28
C SER A 53 2.51 4.42 -12.01
N VAL A 54 3.00 4.80 -10.83
CA VAL A 54 3.03 6.19 -10.36
C VAL A 54 4.47 6.68 -10.22
N ALA A 55 4.82 7.72 -10.97
CA ALA A 55 6.09 8.42 -10.77
C ALA A 55 6.02 9.23 -9.48
N ALA A 56 6.98 9.04 -8.57
CA ALA A 56 7.04 9.78 -7.29
C ALA A 56 8.46 9.82 -6.74
N VAL A 57 8.67 10.61 -5.69
CA VAL A 57 9.97 10.69 -4.99
C VAL A 57 10.24 9.45 -4.13
N ASP A 58 9.19 8.83 -3.59
CA ASP A 58 9.25 7.63 -2.76
C ASP A 58 7.94 6.83 -2.83
N GLY A 59 7.96 5.61 -2.28
CA GLY A 59 6.82 4.70 -2.30
C GLY A 59 5.61 5.24 -1.55
N ARG A 60 5.82 5.93 -0.43
CA ARG A 60 4.74 6.56 0.33
C ARG A 60 3.97 7.59 -0.50
N GLN A 61 4.68 8.51 -1.15
CA GLN A 61 4.08 9.55 -1.97
C GLN A 61 3.35 8.94 -3.17
N ALA A 62 3.96 7.97 -3.86
CA ALA A 62 3.31 7.23 -4.94
C ALA A 62 1.98 6.59 -4.48
N GLY A 63 2.00 5.94 -3.31
CA GLY A 63 0.83 5.28 -2.75
C GLY A 63 -0.31 6.23 -2.41
N ILE A 64 0.01 7.42 -1.87
CA ILE A 64 -0.98 8.47 -1.58
C ILE A 64 -1.55 9.04 -2.88
N ASP A 65 -0.69 9.37 -3.85
CA ASP A 65 -1.10 9.96 -5.12
C ASP A 65 -1.99 9.00 -5.92
N GLY A 66 -1.63 7.72 -5.98
CA GLY A 66 -2.45 6.69 -6.61
C GLY A 66 -3.83 6.55 -5.95
N ALA A 67 -3.89 6.56 -4.61
CA ALA A 67 -5.17 6.51 -3.89
C ALA A 67 -6.04 7.76 -4.16
N ILE A 68 -5.43 8.94 -4.25
CA ILE A 68 -6.13 10.18 -4.59
C ILE A 68 -6.65 10.15 -6.03
N LEU A 69 -5.85 9.66 -6.98
CA LEU A 69 -6.25 9.50 -8.38
C LEU A 69 -7.47 8.58 -8.50
N LEU A 70 -7.42 7.40 -7.87
CA LEU A 70 -8.53 6.44 -7.84
C LEU A 70 -9.80 7.05 -7.23
N ARG A 71 -9.69 7.74 -6.09
CA ARG A 71 -10.84 8.40 -5.45
C ARG A 71 -11.44 9.49 -6.34
N ARG A 72 -10.61 10.30 -7.01
CA ARG A 72 -11.08 11.34 -7.96
C ARG A 72 -11.78 10.76 -9.18
N ALA A 73 -11.38 9.58 -9.64
CA ALA A 73 -12.07 8.88 -10.72
C ALA A 73 -13.45 8.35 -10.28
N GLY A 74 -13.67 8.17 -8.98
CA GLY A 74 -14.91 7.69 -8.38
C GLY A 74 -14.83 6.25 -7.86
N PHE A 75 -13.63 5.73 -7.62
CA PHE A 75 -13.44 4.45 -6.94
C PHE A 75 -13.49 4.64 -5.42
N GLU A 76 -14.14 3.70 -4.75
CA GLU A 76 -13.88 3.48 -3.32
C GLU A 76 -12.56 2.70 -3.21
N VAL A 77 -11.58 3.27 -2.50
CA VAL A 77 -10.27 2.64 -2.26
C VAL A 77 -10.29 2.08 -0.85
N VAL A 78 -10.25 0.75 -0.72
CA VAL A 78 -10.44 0.06 0.56
C VAL A 78 -9.13 -0.06 1.33
N ARG A 79 -8.06 -0.45 0.62
CA ARG A 79 -6.70 -0.62 1.13
C ARG A 79 -5.74 -0.85 -0.03
N THR A 80 -4.46 -0.80 0.24
CA THR A 80 -3.43 -1.32 -0.65
C THR A 80 -3.43 -2.85 -0.67
N TYR A 81 -2.85 -3.43 -1.71
CA TYR A 81 -2.70 -4.87 -1.90
C TYR A 81 -1.20 -5.19 -2.09
N PRO A 82 -0.47 -5.54 -1.00
CA PRO A 82 0.93 -5.89 -1.10
C PRO A 82 1.15 -7.16 -1.95
N ASP A 83 2.13 -7.11 -2.84
CA ASP A 83 2.48 -8.24 -3.72
C ASP A 83 3.28 -9.30 -2.95
N PHE A 84 2.55 -10.21 -2.29
CA PHE A 84 3.13 -11.33 -1.59
C PHE A 84 3.39 -12.51 -2.51
N VAL A 85 4.59 -13.07 -2.39
CA VAL A 85 5.07 -14.18 -3.20
C VAL A 85 5.52 -15.35 -2.33
N THR A 86 5.19 -16.55 -2.76
CA THR A 86 5.75 -17.79 -2.21
C THR A 86 7.11 -18.09 -2.82
N ARG A 87 7.81 -19.12 -2.32
CA ARG A 87 9.02 -19.65 -2.97
C ARG A 87 8.79 -20.07 -4.43
N GLY A 88 7.59 -20.58 -4.73
CA GLY A 88 7.22 -21.00 -6.08
C GLY A 88 7.16 -19.80 -7.02
N ASP A 89 6.44 -18.76 -6.60
CA ASP A 89 6.23 -17.53 -7.37
C ASP A 89 7.56 -16.80 -7.57
N ILE A 90 8.43 -16.74 -6.55
CA ILE A 90 9.78 -16.18 -6.68
C ILE A 90 10.58 -16.92 -7.75
N ALA A 91 10.55 -18.25 -7.76
CA ALA A 91 11.29 -19.04 -8.74
C ALA A 91 10.79 -18.76 -10.17
N GLU A 92 9.48 -18.73 -10.36
CA GLU A 92 8.85 -18.43 -11.63
C GLU A 92 9.18 -17.03 -12.12
N ARG A 93 8.88 -15.99 -11.32
CA ARG A 93 9.09 -14.59 -11.69
C ARG A 93 10.56 -14.21 -11.85
N ALA A 94 11.48 -14.83 -11.10
CA ALA A 94 12.91 -14.61 -11.26
C ALA A 94 13.55 -15.44 -12.38
N GLY A 95 12.79 -16.32 -13.05
CA GLY A 95 13.33 -17.24 -14.06
C GLY A 95 14.35 -18.23 -13.50
N LYS A 96 14.16 -18.69 -12.25
CA LYS A 96 15.05 -19.63 -11.54
C LYS A 96 14.33 -20.91 -11.16
N THR A 97 15.10 -21.91 -10.68
CA THR A 97 14.52 -23.14 -10.14
C THR A 97 14.11 -22.95 -8.68
N ARG A 98 13.07 -23.66 -8.24
CA ARG A 98 12.66 -23.69 -6.80
C ARG A 98 13.80 -24.13 -5.88
N GLN A 99 14.70 -24.99 -6.37
CA GLN A 99 15.90 -25.41 -5.63
C GLN A 99 16.91 -24.26 -5.47
N ALA A 100 17.10 -23.43 -6.50
CA ALA A 100 17.98 -22.26 -6.41
C ALA A 100 17.47 -21.27 -5.35
N VAL A 101 16.16 -20.96 -5.37
CA VAL A 101 15.53 -20.10 -4.35
C VAL A 101 15.65 -20.72 -2.95
N GLY A 102 15.46 -22.04 -2.83
CA GLY A 102 15.67 -22.76 -1.57
C GLY A 102 17.10 -22.61 -1.02
N ASN A 103 18.11 -22.61 -1.88
CA ASN A 103 19.50 -22.37 -1.48
C ASN A 103 19.74 -20.91 -1.07
N TRP A 104 19.07 -19.93 -1.70
CA TRP A 104 19.13 -18.54 -1.27
C TRP A 104 18.59 -18.37 0.15
N ILE A 105 17.42 -18.94 0.42
CA ILE A 105 16.74 -18.85 1.73
C ILE A 105 17.59 -19.48 2.84
N ARG A 106 18.26 -20.61 2.58
CA ARG A 106 19.13 -21.27 3.58
C ARG A 106 20.47 -20.57 3.76
N GLY A 107 20.89 -19.73 2.82
CA GLY A 107 22.22 -19.13 2.82
C GLY A 107 23.34 -20.13 2.50
N ASP A 108 23.02 -21.28 1.90
CA ASP A 108 23.99 -22.36 1.62
C ASP A 108 25.07 -21.94 0.60
N ARG A 109 24.82 -20.88 -0.16
CA ARG A 109 25.79 -20.22 -1.02
C ARG A 109 25.97 -18.82 -0.46
N GLN A 110 27.07 -18.60 0.26
CA GLN A 110 27.47 -17.35 0.91
C GLN A 110 27.33 -16.14 -0.05
N SER A 111 26.15 -15.55 -0.14
CA SER A 111 26.03 -14.15 -0.49
C SER A 111 26.41 -13.35 0.74
N ALA A 112 27.18 -12.28 0.58
CA ALA A 112 27.47 -11.34 1.66
C ALA A 112 26.19 -10.73 2.27
N ILE A 113 25.06 -10.86 1.56
CA ILE A 113 23.75 -10.32 1.88
C ILE A 113 22.78 -11.48 2.11
N ALA A 114 22.27 -11.60 3.34
CA ALA A 114 21.28 -12.61 3.68
C ALA A 114 19.97 -12.42 2.90
N PHE A 115 19.34 -13.53 2.50
CA PHE A 115 18.01 -13.49 1.89
C PHE A 115 16.99 -12.90 2.88
N PRO A 116 16.02 -12.09 2.43
CA PRO A 116 15.06 -11.45 3.32
C PRO A 116 14.26 -12.47 4.14
N ARG A 117 13.91 -12.07 5.36
CA ARG A 117 13.01 -12.86 6.20
C ARG A 117 11.60 -12.83 5.60
N PRO A 118 10.84 -13.94 5.68
CA PRO A 118 9.45 -13.94 5.24
C PRO A 118 8.61 -13.01 6.13
N VAL A 119 7.61 -12.38 5.51
CA VAL A 119 6.62 -11.53 6.20
C VAL A 119 5.68 -12.40 7.04
N ASN A 120 5.37 -13.61 6.56
CA ASN A 120 4.56 -14.60 7.28
C ASN A 120 5.06 -16.03 6.92
N LEU A 121 4.87 -17.00 7.81
CA LEU A 121 5.31 -18.39 7.66
C LEU A 121 4.29 -19.31 6.96
N VAL A 122 3.12 -18.81 6.59
CA VAL A 122 2.12 -19.57 5.81
C VAL A 122 2.76 -20.15 4.54
N ALA A 123 2.37 -21.38 4.19
CA ALA A 123 2.88 -22.13 3.04
C ALA A 123 4.41 -22.28 2.98
N GLY A 124 5.10 -22.22 4.13
CA GLY A 124 6.56 -22.32 4.22
C GLY A 124 7.28 -20.99 4.03
N GLY A 125 6.55 -19.86 4.06
CA GLY A 125 7.07 -18.52 3.92
C GLY A 125 6.42 -17.78 2.75
N ILE A 126 5.99 -16.55 3.01
CA ILE A 126 5.65 -15.56 1.99
C ILE A 126 6.52 -14.32 2.20
N TRP A 127 6.95 -13.72 1.09
CA TRP A 127 7.80 -12.53 1.06
C TRP A 127 7.09 -11.42 0.30
N LEU A 128 7.45 -10.18 0.59
CA LEU A 128 7.06 -9.07 -0.28
C LEU A 128 7.97 -9.10 -1.52
N TRP A 129 7.37 -9.08 -2.71
CA TRP A 129 8.12 -9.16 -3.96
C TRP A 129 9.19 -8.06 -4.06
N GLY A 130 8.82 -6.82 -3.76
CA GLY A 130 9.76 -5.69 -3.76
C GLY A 130 11.03 -5.93 -2.93
N THR A 131 10.88 -6.50 -1.73
CA THR A 131 12.03 -6.84 -0.88
C THR A 131 12.91 -7.93 -1.49
N VAL A 132 12.32 -8.89 -2.21
CA VAL A 132 13.07 -9.92 -2.94
C VAL A 132 13.82 -9.31 -4.12
N VAL A 133 13.18 -8.38 -4.85
CA VAL A 133 13.81 -7.63 -5.95
C VAL A 133 15.03 -6.84 -5.47
N ASP A 134 14.89 -6.10 -4.38
CA ASP A 134 15.99 -5.32 -3.81
C ASP A 134 17.14 -6.20 -3.35
N TRP A 135 16.84 -7.36 -2.77
CA TRP A 135 17.84 -8.36 -2.45
C TRP A 135 18.54 -8.89 -3.72
N MET A 136 17.80 -9.22 -4.78
CA MET A 136 18.39 -9.71 -6.04
C MET A 136 19.32 -8.66 -6.67
N ARG A 137 18.90 -7.40 -6.72
CA ARG A 137 19.72 -6.27 -7.18
C ARG A 137 21.01 -6.15 -6.36
N SER A 138 20.89 -6.20 -5.04
CA SER A 138 22.04 -6.09 -4.13
C SER A 138 23.00 -7.27 -4.20
N ALA A 139 22.47 -8.48 -4.46
CA ALA A 139 23.23 -9.70 -4.60
C ALA A 139 23.77 -9.94 -6.02
N ALA A 140 23.56 -8.99 -6.95
CA ALA A 140 23.89 -9.12 -8.37
C ALA A 140 23.30 -10.39 -9.03
N VAL A 141 22.07 -10.73 -8.63
CA VAL A 141 21.31 -11.82 -9.22
C VAL A 141 20.44 -11.26 -10.34
N GLU A 142 20.77 -11.64 -11.58
CA GLU A 142 19.96 -11.30 -12.75
C GLU A 142 18.56 -11.93 -12.65
N ALA A 143 17.53 -11.09 -12.64
CA ALA A 143 16.14 -11.47 -12.78
C ALA A 143 15.70 -11.22 -14.22
N ALA A 144 14.88 -12.11 -14.78
CA ALA A 144 14.57 -12.11 -16.21
C ALA A 144 13.84 -10.84 -16.68
N ASP A 145 12.98 -10.24 -15.85
CA ASP A 145 11.98 -9.27 -16.31
C ASP A 145 11.71 -8.09 -15.33
N ILE A 146 12.73 -7.65 -14.57
CA ILE A 146 12.56 -6.49 -13.67
C ILE A 146 13.27 -5.29 -14.28
N GLY A 147 12.51 -4.29 -14.72
CA GLY A 147 13.07 -3.03 -15.22
C GLY A 147 13.90 -2.31 -14.16
N ASP A 148 15.02 -1.70 -14.57
CA ASP A 148 15.96 -1.03 -13.66
C ASP A 148 15.35 0.18 -12.93
N SER A 149 14.36 0.84 -13.53
CA SER A 149 13.70 2.03 -12.96
C SER A 149 12.46 1.73 -12.12
N LEU A 150 11.94 0.50 -12.16
CA LEU A 150 10.74 0.12 -11.42
C LEU A 150 11.07 -0.10 -9.95
N GLN A 151 10.38 0.62 -9.08
CA GLN A 151 10.51 0.49 -7.64
C GLN A 151 9.23 -0.14 -7.07
N PHE A 152 9.39 -0.83 -5.94
CA PHE A 152 8.29 -1.49 -5.27
C PHE A 152 8.12 -0.89 -3.87
N PRO A 153 6.89 -0.71 -3.40
CA PRO A 153 6.65 -0.19 -2.06
C PRO A 153 7.13 -1.17 -0.99
N SER A 154 7.63 -0.62 0.12
CA SER A 154 7.91 -1.41 1.30
C SER A 154 6.64 -1.73 2.09
N ILE A 155 6.72 -2.67 3.05
CA ILE A 155 5.59 -2.95 3.94
C ILE A 155 5.23 -1.74 4.82
N GLU A 156 6.21 -0.88 5.12
CA GLU A 156 6.01 0.37 5.86
C GLU A 156 5.22 1.37 5.02
N ASP A 157 5.55 1.49 3.73
CA ASP A 157 4.80 2.34 2.80
C ASP A 157 3.34 1.89 2.70
N HIS A 158 3.11 0.58 2.52
CA HIS A 158 1.75 0.01 2.52
C HIS A 158 0.98 0.34 3.80
N SER A 159 1.61 0.15 4.96
CA SER A 159 1.00 0.44 6.26
C SER A 159 0.65 1.93 6.41
N PHE A 160 1.53 2.81 5.93
CA PHE A 160 1.31 4.25 5.94
C PHE A 160 0.13 4.64 5.05
N VAL A 161 0.11 4.12 3.81
CA VAL A 161 -0.91 4.44 2.82
C VAL A 161 -2.27 3.87 3.26
N ASP A 162 -2.32 2.69 3.85
CA ASP A 162 -3.55 2.11 4.42
C ASP A 162 -4.10 2.98 5.56
N CYS A 163 -3.23 3.54 6.40
CA CYS A 163 -3.64 4.51 7.42
C CYS A 163 -4.23 5.78 6.80
N PHE A 164 -3.59 6.32 5.74
CA PHE A 164 -4.12 7.46 4.99
C PHE A 164 -5.48 7.16 4.35
N ILE A 165 -5.64 5.96 3.76
CA ILE A 165 -6.90 5.51 3.17
C ILE A 165 -7.99 5.49 4.25
N GLY A 166 -7.78 4.77 5.36
CA GLY A 166 -8.77 4.65 6.44
C GLY A 166 -9.12 5.97 7.13
N TRP A 167 -8.15 6.88 7.28
CA TRP A 167 -8.41 8.22 7.83
C TRP A 167 -9.26 9.08 6.89
N GLY A 168 -8.97 9.04 5.58
CA GLY A 168 -9.71 9.81 4.58
C GLY A 168 -11.20 9.50 4.57
N ASP A 169 -11.56 8.23 4.75
CA ASP A 169 -12.96 7.78 4.78
C ASP A 169 -13.66 8.16 6.09
N SER A 170 -12.92 8.17 7.22
CA SER A 170 -13.45 8.59 8.53
C SER A 170 -13.90 10.05 8.53
N GLN A 171 -13.16 10.95 7.87
CA GLN A 171 -13.57 12.35 7.76
C GLN A 171 -14.79 12.55 6.85
N CYS A 172 -14.96 11.78 5.77
CA CYS A 172 -16.17 11.84 4.94
C CYS A 172 -17.40 11.26 5.66
N ALA A 173 -17.24 10.20 6.45
CA ALA A 173 -18.31 9.62 7.26
C ALA A 173 -18.75 10.57 8.39
N ASP A 174 -17.81 11.18 9.11
CA ASP A 174 -18.08 12.14 10.19
C ASP A 174 -18.78 13.40 9.68
N VAL A 175 -18.44 13.89 8.48
CA VAL A 175 -19.16 15.01 7.85
C VAL A 175 -20.59 14.59 7.48
N SER A 176 -20.80 13.38 6.98
CA SER A 176 -22.16 12.89 6.67
C SER A 176 -23.04 12.74 7.93
N TYR A 177 -22.45 12.33 9.05
CA TYR A 177 -23.14 12.19 10.33
C TYR A 177 -23.43 13.55 10.97
N ALA A 178 -22.46 14.47 10.97
CA ALA A 178 -22.63 15.83 11.47
C ALA A 178 -23.66 16.63 10.65
N VAL A 179 -23.70 16.45 9.32
CA VAL A 179 -24.70 17.07 8.44
C VAL A 179 -26.10 16.49 8.65
N ARG A 180 -26.22 15.20 9.01
CA ARG A 180 -27.52 14.59 9.39
C ARG A 180 -28.02 15.07 10.75
N GLN A 181 -27.13 15.31 11.71
CA GLN A 181 -27.50 15.88 13.01
C GLN A 181 -27.85 17.37 12.93
N SER A 182 -27.19 18.15 12.07
CA SER A 182 -27.52 19.58 11.89
C SER A 182 -28.80 19.82 11.09
N ALA A 183 -29.24 18.86 10.26
CA ALA A 183 -30.53 18.91 9.57
C ALA A 183 -31.74 18.67 10.50
N SER A 184 -31.53 18.48 11.80
CA SER A 184 -32.58 18.27 12.82
C SER A 184 -32.58 19.34 13.93
N ILE A 185 -31.81 20.42 13.81
CA ILE A 185 -31.77 21.48 14.84
C ILE A 185 -32.48 22.73 14.32
N ASP A 186 -33.81 22.62 14.23
CA ASP A 186 -34.70 23.75 14.45
C ASP A 186 -35.20 23.65 15.91
N ASP A 187 -34.33 23.92 16.89
CA ASP A 187 -34.74 24.47 18.19
C ASP A 187 -33.56 25.07 18.98
N VAL A 188 -33.36 26.38 18.76
CA VAL A 188 -33.17 27.46 19.75
C VAL A 188 -32.35 27.21 21.04
N THR A 189 -31.20 27.90 21.09
CA THR A 189 -30.47 28.52 22.24
C THR A 189 -30.03 27.68 23.45
N GLU A 190 -28.73 27.65 23.74
CA GLU A 190 -28.04 28.58 24.67
C GLU A 190 -26.57 28.18 24.79
N ILE A 191 -25.64 29.13 24.60
CA ILE A 191 -24.21 28.92 24.76
C ILE A 191 -23.87 29.20 26.23
N SER A 192 -23.48 28.17 26.98
CA SER A 192 -22.87 28.31 28.30
C SER A 192 -21.52 27.60 28.34
N SER A 193 -20.49 28.41 28.54
CA SER A 193 -19.08 28.07 28.62
C SER A 193 -18.71 27.56 30.02
N THR A 194 -18.00 26.42 30.10
CA THR A 194 -17.03 26.17 31.18
C THR A 194 -16.02 25.08 30.77
N PRO A 195 -14.73 25.19 31.16
CA PRO A 195 -13.69 24.25 30.73
C PRO A 195 -13.60 23.05 31.68
N SER A 196 -13.81 21.84 31.14
CA SER A 196 -13.62 20.59 31.88
C SER A 196 -12.14 20.18 31.93
N GLN A 197 -11.65 19.97 33.15
CA GLN A 197 -10.27 19.61 33.46
C GLN A 197 -9.97 18.16 33.06
N PHE A 198 -8.96 17.95 32.22
CA PHE A 198 -8.38 16.64 31.93
C PHE A 198 -7.46 16.24 33.09
N THR A 199 -7.82 15.20 33.85
CA THR A 199 -6.91 14.55 34.80
C THR A 199 -6.27 13.33 34.14
N ALA A 200 -4.94 13.34 34.08
CA ALA A 200 -4.13 12.23 33.59
C ALA A 200 -4.14 11.06 34.58
N SER A 201 -4.61 9.90 34.14
CA SER A 201 -4.49 8.65 34.91
C SER A 201 -3.11 8.03 34.66
N ARG A 202 -2.31 7.88 35.72
CA ARG A 202 -1.02 7.18 35.72
C ARG A 202 -1.27 5.67 35.72
N TYR A 203 -0.69 4.95 34.76
CA TYR A 203 -0.55 3.50 34.82
C TYR A 203 0.64 3.14 35.72
N THR A 204 0.40 2.43 36.82
CA THR A 204 1.43 1.76 37.62
C THR A 204 1.53 0.31 37.16
N MET A 205 2.73 -0.11 36.74
CA MET A 205 3.07 -1.51 36.49
C MET A 205 3.28 -2.22 37.84
N GLU A 206 2.43 -3.19 38.18
CA GLU A 206 2.72 -4.16 39.23
C GLU A 206 3.44 -5.37 38.62
N THR A 207 4.68 -5.57 39.07
CA THR A 207 5.46 -6.78 38.82
C THR A 207 5.10 -7.78 39.92
N GLN A 208 4.57 -8.95 39.56
CA GLN A 208 4.48 -10.08 40.47
C GLN A 208 5.40 -11.21 40.00
N ALA A 209 6.46 -11.40 40.77
CA ALA A 209 7.20 -12.64 40.88
C ALA A 209 6.43 -13.61 41.79
N ASN A 210 6.32 -14.88 41.35
CA ASN A 210 6.45 -16.12 42.15
C ASN A 210 5.59 -17.24 41.54
N CYS A 211 6.25 -18.17 40.83
CA CYS A 211 6.45 -19.55 41.28
C CYS A 211 7.43 -20.27 40.34
#